data_AF-A0A9D4BPP5-F1
#
_entry.id   AF-A0A9D4BPP5-F1
#
_cell.length_a   1.000
_cell.length_b   1.000
_cell.length_c   1.000
_cell.angle_alpha   90.00
_cell.angle_beta   90.00
_cell.angle_gamma   90.00
#
_symmetry.space_group_name_H-M   'P 1'
#
loop_
_entity.id
_entity.type
_entity.pdbx_description
1 polymer ?
#
loop_
_entity_poly.entity_id
_entity_poly.type
_entity_poly.pdbx_seq_one_letter_code
_entity_poly.pdbx_strand_id
1 'polypeptide(L)'
;MTMHKELQAACSALGYQEGRQYVKEPDCLESVKDLIRFLKSEDDTCDIRRQLGHAQIVQNDLIPILVHYTGDNTLWETVVRLLVNLTQPAFLCFKSHIPEEKTLRNNYLELESHLQTMEEAFINEDVFAAITGKLGDLLKLDWEHRHEEHSLLIERLLILIRNVLHIPPNPDAEQIVNQVFRRKKLVIRLANAGGLAGWLAGWLAGWRAGGTS
;
A
#
# COMPACT_ATOMS: atom_id res chain seq x y z
N MET A 1 -8.02 -5.58 -21.44
CA MET A 1 -8.67 -4.30 -21.12
C MET A 1 -7.71 -3.20 -21.55
N THR A 2 -8.12 -2.27 -22.41
CA THR A 2 -7.25 -1.16 -22.84
C THR A 2 -7.29 -0.08 -21.76
N MET A 3 -6.13 0.34 -21.26
CA MET A 3 -6.02 1.36 -20.23
C MET A 3 -6.56 2.70 -20.74
N HIS A 4 -7.25 3.47 -19.89
CA HIS A 4 -7.62 4.84 -20.22
C HIS A 4 -6.36 5.64 -20.61
N LYS A 5 -6.39 6.36 -21.73
CA LYS A 5 -5.21 7.06 -22.27
C LYS A 5 -4.58 8.02 -21.25
N GLU A 6 -5.42 8.74 -20.51
CA GLU A 6 -4.97 9.68 -19.47
C GLU A 6 -4.36 8.96 -18.27
N LEU A 7 -4.93 7.83 -17.85
CA LEU A 7 -4.37 6.98 -16.79
C LEU A 7 -3.02 6.41 -17.22
N GLN A 8 -2.91 5.92 -18.44
CA GLN A 8 -1.66 5.40 -19.00
C GLN A 8 -0.58 6.49 -19.06
N ALA A 9 -0.94 7.70 -19.52
CA ALA A 9 -0.02 8.82 -19.55
C ALA A 9 0.50 9.19 -18.14
N ALA A 10 -0.39 9.21 -17.13
CA ALA A 10 0.00 9.45 -15.75
C ALA A 10 0.93 8.36 -15.22
N CYS A 11 0.69 7.09 -15.53
CA CYS A 11 1.58 5.99 -15.15
C CYS A 11 2.97 6.11 -15.80
N SER A 12 3.04 6.41 -17.09
CA SER A 12 4.32 6.57 -17.80
C SER A 12 5.12 7.79 -17.35
N ALA A 13 4.45 8.80 -16.78
CA ALA A 13 5.09 10.00 -16.23
C ALA A 13 5.58 9.85 -14.77
N LEU A 14 5.56 8.64 -14.20
CA LEU A 14 6.12 8.39 -12.87
C LEU A 14 7.65 8.31 -12.89
N GLY A 15 8.24 7.64 -13.86
CA GLY A 15 9.67 7.33 -13.89
C GLY A 15 9.98 5.98 -14.52
N TYR A 16 11.21 5.54 -14.30
CA TYR A 16 11.69 4.24 -14.77
C TYR A 16 12.84 3.72 -13.91
N GLN A 17 13.05 2.41 -13.95
CA GLN A 17 14.18 1.75 -13.30
C GLN A 17 15.42 1.77 -14.22
N GLU A 18 16.50 2.40 -13.78
CA GLU A 18 17.81 2.39 -14.42
C GLU A 18 18.80 1.59 -13.56
N GLY A 19 18.95 0.30 -13.86
CA GLY A 19 19.77 -0.61 -13.08
C GLY A 19 19.23 -0.77 -11.66
N ARG A 20 19.93 -0.25 -10.65
CA ARG A 20 19.53 -0.31 -9.23
C ARG A 20 18.83 0.95 -8.74
N GLN A 21 18.81 2.02 -9.54
CA GLN A 21 18.22 3.28 -9.16
C GLN A 21 16.91 3.48 -9.91
N TYR A 22 15.92 4.02 -9.21
CA TYR A 22 14.71 4.52 -9.85
C TYR A 22 14.91 5.99 -10.18
N VAL A 23 14.63 6.36 -11.41
CA VAL A 23 14.72 7.74 -11.92
C VAL A 23 13.31 8.26 -12.10
N LYS A 24 12.90 9.19 -11.23
CA LYS A 24 11.60 9.86 -11.37
C LYS A 24 11.62 10.87 -12.52
N GLU A 25 10.51 10.97 -13.24
CA GLU A 25 10.28 12.04 -14.21
C GLU A 25 10.03 13.39 -13.48
N PRO A 26 10.22 14.55 -14.16
CA PRO A 26 9.97 15.87 -13.58
C PRO A 26 8.57 16.03 -12.99
N ASP A 27 7.56 15.47 -13.67
CA ASP A 27 6.14 15.62 -13.31
C ASP A 27 5.62 14.51 -12.38
N CYS A 28 6.49 13.64 -11.87
CA CYS A 28 6.14 12.47 -11.07
C CYS A 28 5.17 12.80 -9.91
N LEU A 29 5.39 13.90 -9.19
CA LEU A 29 4.50 14.32 -8.10
C LEU A 29 3.07 14.62 -8.59
N GLU A 30 2.93 15.31 -9.71
CA GLU A 30 1.62 15.62 -10.28
C GLU A 30 0.95 14.36 -10.82
N SER A 31 1.71 13.46 -11.45
CA SER A 31 1.22 12.15 -11.88
C SER A 31 0.70 11.31 -10.72
N VAL A 32 1.41 11.25 -9.58
CA VAL A 32 0.91 10.56 -8.38
C VAL A 32 -0.39 11.21 -7.87
N LYS A 33 -0.50 12.55 -7.88
CA LYS A 33 -1.74 13.23 -7.52
C LYS A 33 -2.87 12.92 -8.50
N ASP A 34 -2.60 12.82 -9.79
CA ASP A 34 -3.58 12.44 -10.82
C ASP A 34 -4.08 11.01 -10.63
N LEU A 35 -3.20 10.05 -10.31
CA LEU A 35 -3.61 8.69 -9.97
C LEU A 35 -4.58 8.66 -8.79
N ILE A 36 -4.35 9.48 -7.76
CA ILE A 36 -5.28 9.61 -6.63
C ILE A 36 -6.61 10.24 -7.08
N ARG A 37 -6.58 11.23 -7.99
CA ARG A 37 -7.80 11.84 -8.54
C ARG A 37 -8.61 10.83 -9.35
N PHE A 38 -7.97 10.00 -10.18
CA PHE A 38 -8.64 8.94 -10.94
C PHE A 38 -9.30 7.92 -10.01
N LEU A 39 -8.59 7.47 -8.96
CA LEU A 39 -9.16 6.55 -7.96
C LEU A 39 -10.34 7.15 -7.19
N LYS A 40 -10.36 8.47 -6.97
CA LYS A 40 -11.50 9.15 -6.31
C LYS A 40 -12.77 9.13 -7.17
N SER A 41 -12.62 9.06 -8.49
CA SER A 41 -13.70 9.07 -9.46
C SER A 41 -13.99 7.67 -10.03
N GLU A 42 -13.42 6.61 -9.45
CA GLU A 42 -13.64 5.24 -9.91
C GLU A 42 -15.11 4.82 -9.76
N ASP A 43 -15.58 3.98 -10.68
CA ASP A 43 -16.92 3.41 -10.63
C ASP A 43 -17.00 2.18 -9.72
N ASP A 44 -18.20 1.60 -9.59
CA ASP A 44 -18.43 0.42 -8.76
C ASP A 44 -17.84 -0.88 -9.34
N THR A 45 -17.29 -0.83 -10.56
CA THR A 45 -16.51 -1.95 -11.08
C THR A 45 -15.10 -1.93 -10.50
N CYS A 46 -14.60 -0.80 -10.00
CA CYS A 46 -13.21 -0.61 -9.58
C CYS A 46 -12.21 -0.73 -10.76
N ASP A 47 -12.57 -0.23 -11.94
CA ASP A 47 -11.79 -0.35 -13.17
C ASP A 47 -10.39 0.30 -13.08
N ILE A 48 -10.28 1.47 -12.46
CA ILE A 48 -9.01 2.22 -12.35
C ILE A 48 -7.99 1.42 -11.55
N ARG A 49 -8.33 0.98 -10.34
CA ARG A 49 -7.40 0.18 -9.51
C ARG A 49 -7.02 -1.15 -10.15
N ARG A 50 -7.94 -1.79 -10.90
CA ARG A 50 -7.62 -3.02 -11.65
C ARG A 50 -6.64 -2.74 -12.79
N GLN A 51 -6.80 -1.64 -13.53
CA GLN A 51 -5.83 -1.22 -14.55
C GLN A 51 -4.45 -0.94 -13.96
N LEU A 52 -4.38 -0.26 -12.82
CA LEU A 52 -3.13 -0.01 -12.10
C LEU A 52 -2.48 -1.30 -11.58
N GLY A 53 -3.31 -2.26 -11.12
CA GLY A 53 -2.87 -3.60 -10.73
C GLY A 53 -2.26 -4.38 -11.89
N HIS A 54 -2.89 -4.34 -13.06
CA HIS A 54 -2.38 -4.98 -14.27
C HIS A 54 -1.03 -4.37 -14.73
N ALA A 55 -0.90 -3.05 -14.63
CA ALA A 55 0.35 -2.35 -14.94
C ALA A 55 1.43 -2.51 -13.85
N GLN A 56 1.11 -3.16 -12.72
CA GLN A 56 2.02 -3.37 -11.59
C GLN A 56 2.68 -2.07 -11.08
N ILE A 57 1.92 -0.97 -11.07
CA ILE A 57 2.43 0.37 -10.71
C ILE A 57 2.98 0.41 -9.28
N VAL A 58 2.39 -0.35 -8.37
CA VAL A 58 2.90 -0.44 -6.99
C VAL A 58 4.31 -1.02 -6.99
N GLN A 59 4.52 -2.13 -7.69
CA GLN A 59 5.76 -2.89 -7.69
C GLN A 59 6.87 -2.17 -8.47
N ASN A 60 6.53 -1.62 -9.63
CA ASN A 60 7.49 -1.08 -10.59
C ASN A 60 7.86 0.38 -10.31
N ASP A 61 6.95 1.17 -9.71
CA ASP A 61 7.12 2.61 -9.54
C ASP A 61 7.01 3.05 -8.08
N LEU A 62 5.88 2.77 -7.43
CA LEU A 62 5.61 3.36 -6.11
C LEU A 62 6.51 2.82 -5.00
N ILE A 63 6.83 1.52 -5.02
CA ILE A 63 7.76 0.91 -4.07
C ILE A 63 9.19 1.46 -4.26
N PRO A 64 9.76 1.49 -5.49
CA PRO A 64 11.04 2.16 -5.71
C PRO A 64 11.06 3.64 -5.32
N ILE A 65 9.98 4.40 -5.59
CA ILE A 65 9.89 5.80 -5.16
C ILE A 65 9.91 5.90 -3.63
N LEU A 66 9.13 5.06 -2.94
CA LEU A 66 9.05 5.02 -1.48
C LEU A 66 10.42 4.75 -0.83
N VAL A 67 11.27 3.95 -1.48
CA VAL A 67 12.60 3.60 -0.98
C VAL A 67 13.65 4.65 -1.34
N HIS A 68 13.71 5.09 -2.60
CA HIS A 68 14.79 5.94 -3.11
C HIS A 68 14.61 7.44 -2.82
N TYR A 69 13.38 7.90 -2.57
CA TYR A 69 13.06 9.32 -2.41
C TYR A 69 12.53 9.68 -1.01
N THR A 70 13.05 9.05 0.03
CA THR A 70 12.68 9.31 1.44
C THR A 70 12.96 10.76 1.90
N GLY A 71 13.89 11.46 1.23
CA GLY A 71 14.20 12.87 1.50
C GLY A 71 13.22 13.87 0.86
N ASP A 72 12.43 13.46 -0.13
CA ASP A 72 11.42 14.30 -0.78
C ASP A 72 10.07 14.10 -0.08
N ASN A 73 9.88 14.79 1.06
CA ASN A 73 8.72 14.59 1.93
C ASN A 73 7.38 14.73 1.19
N THR A 74 7.25 15.73 0.31
CA THR A 74 5.99 15.98 -0.41
C THR A 74 5.65 14.84 -1.36
N LEU A 75 6.62 14.37 -2.15
CA LEU A 75 6.41 13.20 -3.01
C LEU A 75 6.14 11.95 -2.18
N TRP A 76 6.96 11.69 -1.17
CA TRP A 76 6.90 10.50 -0.35
C TRP A 76 5.55 10.36 0.36
N GLU A 77 5.05 11.43 0.98
CA GLU A 77 3.73 11.44 1.63
C GLU A 77 2.58 11.28 0.64
N THR A 78 2.72 11.84 -0.57
CA THR A 78 1.73 11.67 -1.65
C THR A 78 1.71 10.21 -2.13
N VAL A 79 2.87 9.56 -2.25
CA VAL A 79 2.99 8.14 -2.58
C VAL A 79 2.39 7.26 -1.49
N VAL A 80 2.65 7.53 -0.21
CA VAL A 80 2.01 6.82 0.90
C VAL A 80 0.49 6.92 0.83
N ARG A 81 -0.05 8.11 0.52
CA ARG A 81 -1.50 8.30 0.34
C ARG A 81 -2.05 7.45 -0.81
N LEU A 82 -1.32 7.34 -1.93
CA LEU A 82 -1.72 6.48 -3.05
C LEU A 82 -1.65 4.99 -2.67
N LEU A 83 -0.58 4.56 -2.00
CA LEU A 83 -0.41 3.18 -1.52
C LEU A 83 -1.51 2.78 -0.53
N VAL A 84 -1.91 3.66 0.39
CA VAL A 84 -3.05 3.42 1.29
C VAL A 84 -4.34 3.15 0.52
N ASN A 85 -4.61 3.92 -0.55
CA ASN A 85 -5.81 3.72 -1.38
C ASN A 85 -5.76 2.41 -2.16
N LEU A 86 -4.62 2.12 -2.81
CA LEU A 86 -4.45 0.92 -3.63
C LEU A 86 -4.42 -0.37 -2.82
N THR A 87 -3.99 -0.32 -1.55
CA THR A 87 -3.98 -1.47 -0.64
C THR A 87 -5.29 -1.66 0.13
N GLN A 88 -6.32 -0.84 -0.13
CA GLN A 88 -7.62 -1.01 0.51
C GLN A 88 -8.19 -2.42 0.23
N PRO A 89 -8.70 -3.14 1.24
CA PRO A 89 -9.29 -4.46 1.05
C PRO A 89 -10.35 -4.46 -0.06
N ALA A 90 -10.35 -5.48 -0.92
CA ALA A 90 -11.30 -5.60 -2.03
C ALA A 90 -12.75 -5.49 -1.54
N PHE A 91 -13.06 -6.13 -0.41
CA PHE A 91 -14.36 -6.02 0.27
C PHE A 91 -14.84 -4.58 0.47
N LEU A 92 -13.95 -3.66 0.88
CA LEU A 92 -14.31 -2.26 1.06
C LEU A 92 -14.46 -1.50 -0.27
N CYS A 93 -13.65 -1.86 -1.28
CA CYS A 93 -13.76 -1.29 -2.62
C CYS A 93 -15.12 -1.62 -3.26
N PHE A 94 -15.61 -2.84 -3.02
CA PHE A 94 -16.94 -3.27 -3.43
C PHE A 94 -18.02 -2.97 -2.37
N LYS A 95 -17.97 -1.80 -1.73
CA LYS A 95 -19.02 -1.29 -0.81
C LYS A 95 -19.42 -2.28 0.30
N SER A 96 -18.46 -2.98 0.89
CA SER A 96 -18.65 -3.94 1.97
C SER A 96 -19.60 -5.10 1.61
N HIS A 97 -19.57 -5.55 0.36
CA HIS A 97 -20.24 -6.80 -0.04
C HIS A 97 -19.40 -7.53 -1.11
N ILE A 98 -19.58 -8.84 -1.19
CA ILE A 98 -19.01 -9.64 -2.27
C ILE A 98 -20.06 -9.72 -3.40
N PRO A 99 -19.76 -9.25 -4.62
CA PRO A 99 -20.73 -9.27 -5.71
C PRO A 99 -21.18 -10.70 -6.07
N GLU A 100 -22.48 -10.88 -6.27
CA GLU A 100 -23.07 -12.14 -6.75
C GLU A 100 -23.09 -12.22 -8.28
N GLU A 101 -23.26 -11.06 -8.95
CA GLU A 101 -23.25 -10.97 -10.41
C GLU A 101 -21.87 -11.39 -10.94
N LYS A 102 -21.89 -12.26 -11.95
CA LYS A 102 -20.69 -12.98 -12.43
C LYS A 102 -19.55 -12.05 -12.84
N THR A 103 -19.86 -10.96 -13.54
CA THR A 103 -18.87 -10.02 -14.07
C THR A 103 -18.20 -9.23 -12.94
N LEU A 104 -19.00 -8.63 -12.05
CA LEU A 104 -18.52 -7.92 -10.88
C LEU A 104 -17.77 -8.85 -9.91
N ARG A 105 -18.22 -10.11 -9.80
CA ARG A 105 -17.51 -11.13 -9.01
C ARG A 105 -16.14 -11.43 -9.59
N ASN A 106 -16.01 -11.51 -10.92
CA ASN A 106 -14.71 -11.67 -11.57
C ASN A 106 -13.81 -10.45 -11.31
N ASN A 107 -14.35 -9.23 -11.39
CA ASN A 107 -13.61 -8.00 -11.08
C ASN A 107 -13.14 -7.97 -9.61
N TYR A 108 -13.96 -8.45 -8.69
CA TYR A 108 -13.62 -8.59 -7.26
C TYR A 108 -12.43 -9.54 -7.07
N LEU A 109 -12.48 -10.73 -7.68
CA LEU A 109 -11.41 -11.73 -7.58
C LEU A 109 -10.13 -11.25 -8.26
N GLU A 110 -10.23 -10.54 -9.38
CA GLU A 110 -9.09 -9.89 -10.04
C GLU A 110 -8.40 -8.87 -9.10
N LEU A 111 -9.19 -8.03 -8.42
CA LEU A 111 -8.66 -7.09 -7.44
C LEU A 111 -7.98 -7.80 -6.26
N GLU A 112 -8.56 -8.87 -5.72
CA GLU A 112 -7.93 -9.67 -4.66
C GLU A 112 -6.58 -10.25 -5.11
N SER A 113 -6.51 -10.75 -6.35
CA SER A 113 -5.25 -11.26 -6.92
C SER A 113 -4.19 -10.17 -7.05
N HIS A 114 -4.58 -8.96 -7.46
CA HIS A 114 -3.67 -7.82 -7.50
C HIS A 114 -3.15 -7.43 -6.11
N LEU A 115 -4.02 -7.39 -5.09
CA LEU A 115 -3.60 -7.13 -3.71
C LEU A 115 -2.58 -8.17 -3.23
N GLN A 116 -2.81 -9.45 -3.50
CA GLN A 116 -1.87 -10.52 -3.15
C GLN A 116 -0.50 -10.34 -3.82
N THR A 117 -0.47 -9.91 -5.08
CA THR A 117 0.79 -9.64 -5.79
C THR A 117 1.48 -8.38 -5.28
N MET A 118 0.72 -7.36 -4.84
CA MET A 118 1.27 -6.18 -4.18
C MET A 118 1.90 -6.51 -2.82
N GLU A 119 1.29 -7.41 -2.03
CA GLU A 119 1.82 -7.85 -0.73
C GLU A 119 3.28 -8.32 -0.84
N GLU A 120 3.62 -9.03 -1.91
CA GLU A 120 4.98 -9.53 -2.13
C GLU A 120 6.02 -8.41 -2.25
N ALA A 121 5.66 -7.28 -2.87
CA ALA A 121 6.55 -6.14 -3.01
C ALA A 121 6.77 -5.39 -1.68
N PHE A 122 5.82 -5.49 -0.73
CA PHE A 122 5.99 -4.95 0.61
C PHE A 122 6.90 -5.80 1.49
N ILE A 123 7.18 -7.05 1.13
CA ILE A 123 8.07 -7.96 1.90
C ILE A 123 9.54 -7.68 1.52
N ASN A 124 9.94 -6.41 1.59
CA ASN A 124 11.28 -5.91 1.26
C ASN A 124 11.87 -5.14 2.45
N GLU A 125 13.13 -5.40 2.81
CA GLU A 125 13.81 -4.75 3.94
C GLU A 125 13.93 -3.23 3.78
N ASP A 126 14.17 -2.76 2.57
CA ASP A 126 14.30 -1.32 2.29
C ASP A 126 12.96 -0.60 2.42
N VAL A 127 11.87 -1.25 2.00
CA VAL A 127 10.50 -0.73 2.20
C VAL A 127 10.19 -0.61 3.69
N PHE A 128 10.56 -1.62 4.48
CA PHE A 128 10.40 -1.55 5.93
C PHE A 128 11.23 -0.45 6.55
N ALA A 129 12.50 -0.32 6.16
CA ALA A 129 13.38 0.73 6.67
C ALA A 129 12.82 2.13 6.35
N ALA A 130 12.30 2.35 5.15
CA ALA A 130 11.68 3.62 4.76
C ALA A 130 10.45 3.96 5.62
N ILE A 131 9.51 3.01 5.76
CA ILE A 131 8.28 3.23 6.54
C ILE A 131 8.58 3.40 8.04
N THR A 132 9.39 2.51 8.61
CA THR A 132 9.67 2.49 10.06
C THR A 132 10.61 3.61 10.48
N GLY A 133 11.56 3.99 9.64
CA GLY A 133 12.41 5.16 9.85
C GLY A 133 11.57 6.43 9.97
N LYS A 134 10.70 6.67 8.98
CA LYS A 134 9.78 7.83 9.01
C LYS A 134 8.83 7.80 10.20
N LEU A 135 8.24 6.64 10.51
CA LEU A 135 7.35 6.49 11.66
C LEU A 135 8.10 6.75 12.99
N GLY A 136 9.33 6.24 13.12
CA GLY A 136 10.17 6.45 14.28
C GLY A 136 10.51 7.93 14.47
N ASP A 137 10.84 8.65 13.41
CA ASP A 137 11.14 10.08 13.47
C ASP A 137 9.91 10.90 13.91
N LEU A 138 8.73 10.59 13.37
CA LEU A 138 7.47 11.23 13.78
C LEU A 138 7.10 10.95 15.24
N LEU A 139 7.35 9.72 15.71
CA LEU A 139 7.02 9.33 17.09
C LEU A 139 7.99 9.90 18.12
N LYS A 140 9.23 10.21 17.74
CA LYS A 140 10.22 10.90 18.58
C LYS A 140 9.91 12.39 18.74
N LEU A 141 9.09 12.98 17.87
CA LEU A 141 8.67 14.37 18.03
C LEU A 141 7.93 14.52 19.36
N ASP A 142 8.37 15.49 20.16
CA ASP A 142 7.65 15.92 21.35
C ASP A 142 6.23 16.36 20.99
N TRP A 143 5.30 16.22 21.94
CA TRP A 143 3.89 16.50 21.72
C TRP A 143 3.64 17.96 21.24
N GLU A 144 4.45 18.92 21.70
CA GLU A 144 4.38 20.34 21.31
C GLU A 144 4.78 20.58 19.85
N HIS A 145 5.64 19.74 19.29
CA HIS A 145 6.12 19.81 17.91
C HIS A 145 5.34 18.89 16.96
N ARG A 146 4.37 18.13 17.49
CA ARG A 146 3.53 17.23 16.71
C ARG A 146 2.30 17.96 16.19
N HIS A 147 2.41 18.51 15.00
CA HIS A 147 1.29 19.12 14.28
C HIS A 147 0.29 18.07 13.76
N GLU A 148 -0.88 18.54 13.32
CA GLU A 148 -1.94 17.72 12.75
C GLU A 148 -1.45 16.89 11.56
N GLU A 149 -0.65 17.49 10.67
CA GLU A 149 -0.08 16.83 9.49
C GLU A 149 0.79 15.62 9.88
N HIS A 150 1.59 15.73 10.94
CA HIS A 150 2.39 14.62 11.48
C HIS A 150 1.50 13.50 12.00
N SER A 151 0.39 13.85 12.67
CA SER A 151 -0.57 12.87 13.21
C SER A 151 -1.30 12.13 12.09
N LEU A 152 -1.74 12.86 11.06
CA LEU A 152 -2.35 12.29 9.86
C LEU A 152 -1.37 11.37 9.11
N LEU A 153 -0.10 11.71 9.06
CA LEU A 153 0.92 10.87 8.44
C LEU A 153 1.15 9.58 9.24
N ILE A 154 1.25 9.67 10.58
CA ILE A 154 1.32 8.48 11.46
C ILE A 154 0.12 7.56 11.19
N GLU A 155 -1.09 8.11 11.19
CA GLU A 155 -2.32 7.34 10.93
C GLU A 155 -2.26 6.64 9.56
N ARG A 156 -1.88 7.36 8.50
CA ARG A 156 -1.74 6.79 7.14
C ARG A 156 -0.73 5.66 7.09
N LEU A 157 0.42 5.78 7.75
CA LEU A 157 1.44 4.72 7.81
C LEU A 157 0.91 3.48 8.54
N LEU A 158 0.18 3.67 9.64
CA LEU A 158 -0.45 2.57 10.38
C LEU A 158 -1.55 1.90 9.55
N ILE A 159 -2.36 2.66 8.81
CA ILE A 159 -3.36 2.14 7.88
C ILE A 159 -2.69 1.34 6.76
N LEU A 160 -1.60 1.83 6.18
CA LEU A 160 -0.86 1.12 5.14
C LEU A 160 -0.36 -0.23 5.65
N ILE A 161 0.28 -0.23 6.82
CA ILE A 161 0.76 -1.45 7.49
C ILE A 161 -0.40 -2.43 7.72
N ARG A 162 -1.51 -1.94 8.29
CA ARG A 162 -2.71 -2.74 8.55
C ARG A 162 -3.25 -3.35 7.26
N ASN A 163 -3.38 -2.55 6.21
CA ASN A 163 -3.91 -2.98 4.92
C ASN A 163 -3.08 -4.14 4.35
N VAL A 164 -1.75 -3.96 4.27
CA VAL A 164 -0.83 -4.99 3.78
C VAL A 164 -0.92 -6.27 4.60
N LEU A 165 -0.99 -6.17 5.93
CA LEU A 165 -1.12 -7.33 6.83
C LEU A 165 -2.46 -8.08 6.69
N HIS A 166 -3.52 -7.39 6.28
CA HIS A 166 -4.87 -7.94 6.15
C HIS A 166 -5.22 -8.49 4.76
N ILE A 167 -4.35 -8.35 3.76
CA ILE A 167 -4.56 -8.97 2.45
C ILE A 167 -4.81 -10.48 2.69
N PRO A 168 -5.82 -11.13 2.09
CA PRO A 168 -6.04 -12.57 2.31
C PRO A 168 -5.00 -13.41 1.55
N PRO A 169 -4.50 -14.52 2.13
CA PRO A 169 -3.59 -15.40 1.41
C PRO A 169 -4.31 -16.04 0.21
N ASN A 170 -3.55 -16.33 -0.86
CA ASN A 170 -4.11 -17.00 -2.04
C ASN A 170 -4.34 -18.50 -1.71
N PRO A 171 -5.58 -19.01 -1.75
CA PRO A 171 -5.88 -20.39 -1.38
C PRO A 171 -5.34 -21.42 -2.38
N ASP A 172 -5.16 -21.04 -3.65
CA ASP A 172 -4.68 -21.92 -4.72
C ASP A 172 -3.16 -21.90 -4.87
N ALA A 173 -2.47 -20.98 -4.18
CA ALA A 173 -1.03 -21.00 -4.11
C ALA A 173 -0.59 -22.16 -3.20
N GLU A 174 0.33 -23.02 -3.66
CA GLU A 174 1.07 -24.02 -2.86
C GLU A 174 1.79 -23.44 -1.61
N GLN A 175 1.63 -22.13 -1.36
CA GLN A 175 2.45 -21.30 -0.51
C GLN A 175 1.68 -20.59 0.61
N ILE A 176 0.49 -21.04 1.01
CA ILE A 176 -0.22 -20.49 2.20
C ILE A 176 0.73 -20.45 3.42
N VAL A 177 1.50 -21.52 3.64
CA VAL A 177 2.51 -21.60 4.71
C VAL A 177 3.58 -20.51 4.54
N ASN A 178 4.08 -20.31 3.32
CA ASN A 178 5.08 -19.27 3.02
C ASN A 178 4.51 -17.86 3.17
N GLN A 179 3.24 -17.62 2.84
CA GLN A 179 2.57 -16.33 3.03
C GLN A 179 2.38 -16.01 4.52
N VAL A 180 1.89 -16.97 5.30
CA VAL A 180 1.78 -16.84 6.77
C VAL A 180 3.16 -16.58 7.40
N PHE A 181 4.20 -17.29 6.95
CA PHE A 181 5.57 -17.07 7.42
C PHE A 181 6.08 -15.67 7.04
N ARG A 182 5.86 -15.23 5.80
CA ARG A 182 6.22 -13.89 5.31
C ARG A 182 5.54 -12.78 6.14
N ARG A 183 4.24 -12.93 6.48
CA ARG A 183 3.52 -12.01 7.37
C ARG A 183 4.08 -11.97 8.78
N LYS A 184 4.33 -13.14 9.38
CA LYS A 184 4.96 -13.23 10.70
C LYS A 184 6.32 -12.53 10.71
N LYS A 185 7.12 -12.74 9.65
CA LYS A 185 8.42 -12.07 9.48
C LYS A 185 8.28 -10.55 9.37
N LEU A 186 7.29 -10.08 8.61
CA LEU A 186 6.94 -8.66 8.50
C LEU A 186 6.54 -8.07 9.86
N VAL A 187 5.64 -8.73 10.62
CA VAL A 187 5.26 -8.29 11.98
C VAL A 187 6.45 -8.22 12.93
N ILE A 188 7.30 -9.26 12.94
CA ILE A 188 8.52 -9.29 13.77
C ILE A 188 9.46 -8.14 13.39
N ARG A 189 9.64 -7.88 12.09
CA ARG A 189 10.48 -6.78 11.61
C ARG A 189 9.95 -5.42 12.05
N LEU A 190 8.64 -5.17 11.91
CA LEU A 190 8.01 -3.94 12.40
C LEU A 190 8.18 -3.77 13.93
N ALA A 191 8.06 -4.85 14.69
CA ALA A 191 8.24 -4.82 16.14
C ALA A 191 9.68 -4.47 16.54
N ASN A 192 10.66 -4.95 15.77
CA ASN A 192 12.09 -4.74 16.03
C ASN A 192 12.62 -3.39 15.51
N ALA A 193 12.01 -2.81 14.48
CA ALA A 193 12.55 -1.63 13.79
C ALA A 193 12.36 -0.29 14.52
N GLY A 194 11.60 -0.23 15.63
CA GLY A 194 11.28 1.08 16.23
C GLY A 194 11.01 1.11 17.73
N GLY A 195 11.34 0.07 18.50
CA GLY A 195 10.95 -0.01 19.93
C GLY A 195 9.42 -0.03 20.14
N LEU A 196 8.66 -0.18 19.06
CA LEU A 196 7.20 -0.24 19.01
C LEU A 196 6.65 -1.59 19.49
N ALA A 197 7.50 -2.50 19.96
CA ALA A 197 7.12 -3.84 20.41
C ALA A 197 5.96 -3.81 21.44
N GLY A 198 5.95 -2.84 22.36
CA GLY A 198 4.85 -2.67 23.32
C GLY A 198 3.53 -2.20 22.68
N TRP A 199 3.60 -1.29 21.71
CA TRP A 199 2.43 -0.74 21.01
C TRP A 199 1.84 -1.76 20.03
N LEU A 200 2.71 -2.44 19.26
CA LEU A 200 2.33 -3.54 18.37
C LEU A 200 1.81 -4.76 19.14
N ALA A 201 2.34 -5.08 20.32
CA ALA A 201 1.81 -6.16 21.16
C ALA A 201 0.39 -5.87 21.63
N GLY A 202 0.08 -4.63 22.05
CA GLY A 202 -1.27 -4.21 22.42
C GLY A 202 -2.24 -4.24 21.22
N TRP A 203 -1.79 -3.76 20.06
CA TRP A 203 -2.56 -3.79 18.82
C TRP A 203 -2.82 -5.23 18.30
N LEU A 204 -1.81 -6.11 18.34
CA LEU A 204 -1.94 -7.53 18.00
C LEU A 204 -2.76 -8.33 19.02
N ALA A 205 -2.78 -7.92 20.29
CA ALA A 205 -3.67 -8.49 21.30
C ALA A 205 -5.15 -8.16 20.98
N GLY A 206 -5.43 -6.93 20.54
CA GLY A 206 -6.74 -6.54 20.00
C GLY A 206 -7.12 -7.31 18.71
N TRP A 207 -6.14 -7.59 17.85
CA TRP A 207 -6.30 -8.39 16.63
C TRP A 207 -6.79 -9.82 16.87
N ARG A 208 -6.36 -10.48 17.97
CA ARG A 208 -6.90 -11.81 18.35
C ARG A 208 -8.32 -11.75 18.90
N ALA A 209 -8.74 -10.62 19.46
CA ALA A 209 -10.07 -10.47 20.06
C ALA A 209 -11.16 -10.09 19.06
N GLY A 210 -10.80 -9.45 17.93
CA GLY A 210 -11.75 -8.98 16.90
C GLY A 210 -11.98 -9.92 15.71
N GLY A 211 -11.36 -11.11 15.69
CA GLY A 211 -11.43 -12.07 14.58
C GLY A 211 -12.57 -13.09 14.66
N THR A 212 -13.48 -12.95 15.64
CA THR A 212 -14.67 -13.79 15.78
C THR A 212 -15.88 -12.92 16.07
N SER A 213 -16.41 -12.25 15.05
CA SER A 213 -17.76 -11.70 15.02
C SER A 213 -18.18 -11.47 13.58
#